data_AF-R5L0G2-F1
#
_entry.id   AF-R5L0G2-F1
#
_cell.length_a   1.000
_cell.length_b   1.000
_cell.length_c   1.000
_cell.angle_alpha   90.00
_cell.angle_beta   90.00
_cell.angle_gamma   90.00
#
_symmetry.space_group_name_H-M   'P 1'
#
loop_
_entity.id
_entity.type
_entity.pdbx_description
1 polymer ?
#
loop_
_entity_poly.entity_id
_entity_poly.type
_entity_poly.pdbx_seq_one_letter_code
_entity_poly.pdbx_strand_id
1 'polypeptide(L)'
;MQIDFLLELFKQAKAEGVSTCIDTAGNPFTREEPFFSKFQELMKYTDLLLLDLKEINPERHKNITGFDNANILDMAQYLSEIGKPVWIRHVLVPDLSDFDEDLDKLNEFIKTLKNVEKVEVLPYHTLGKFKWENLGIKYTLEDTNPPSAERIDNANKRLCAGKYACKG
;
A
#
# COMPACT_ATOMS: atom_id res chain seq x y z
N MET A 1 8.75 -5.56 -11.22
CA MET A 1 9.27 -5.97 -9.89
C MET A 1 10.53 -6.78 -10.09
N GLN A 2 11.57 -6.59 -9.27
CA GLN A 2 12.85 -7.31 -9.37
C GLN A 2 12.81 -8.60 -8.53
N ILE A 3 11.91 -9.52 -8.88
CA ILE A 3 11.53 -10.63 -7.99
C ILE A 3 12.66 -11.63 -7.74
N ASP A 4 13.47 -11.91 -8.77
CA ASP A 4 14.58 -12.88 -8.66
C ASP A 4 15.66 -12.36 -7.70
N PHE A 5 15.95 -11.05 -7.74
CA PHE A 5 16.88 -10.42 -6.81
C PHE A 5 16.34 -10.45 -5.36
N LEU A 6 15.06 -10.12 -5.17
CA LEU A 6 14.44 -10.14 -3.85
C LEU A 6 14.41 -11.54 -3.24
N LEU A 7 14.16 -12.57 -4.05
CA LEU A 7 14.18 -13.97 -3.62
C LEU A 7 15.55 -14.35 -3.05
N GLU A 8 16.63 -14.06 -3.78
CA GLU A 8 17.98 -14.39 -3.33
C GLU A 8 18.37 -13.57 -2.08
N LEU A 9 18.04 -12.29 -2.05
CA LEU A 9 18.27 -11.44 -0.89
C LEU A 9 17.55 -11.95 0.37
N PHE A 10 16.27 -12.30 0.25
CA PHE A 10 15.45 -12.71 1.39
C PHE A 10 15.84 -14.10 1.89
N LYS A 11 16.23 -15.02 1.00
CA LYS A 11 16.80 -16.32 1.41
C LYS A 11 18.05 -16.15 2.27
N GLN A 12 18.96 -15.26 1.86
CA GLN A 12 20.18 -14.96 2.63
C GLN A 12 19.85 -14.27 3.95
N ALA A 13 18.99 -13.25 3.95
CA ALA A 13 18.54 -12.59 5.17
C ALA A 13 17.93 -13.59 6.17
N LYS A 14 17.12 -14.53 5.68
CA LYS A 14 16.51 -15.58 6.50
C LYS A 14 17.52 -16.59 7.05
N ALA A 15 18.54 -16.95 6.27
CA ALA A 15 19.64 -17.79 6.75
C ALA A 15 20.40 -17.14 7.93
N GLU A 16 20.48 -15.80 7.95
CA GLU A 16 21.09 -15.00 9.01
C GLU A 16 20.12 -14.63 10.15
N GLY A 17 18.89 -15.15 10.13
CA GLY A 17 17.88 -14.86 11.17
C GLY A 17 17.29 -13.44 11.13
N VAL A 18 17.46 -12.72 10.01
CA VAL A 18 16.95 -11.36 9.83
C VAL A 18 15.47 -11.39 9.39
N SER A 19 14.65 -10.52 9.98
CA SER A 19 13.27 -10.34 9.55
C SER A 19 13.19 -9.53 8.25
N THR A 20 12.24 -9.90 7.40
CA THR A 20 12.13 -9.42 6.02
C THR A 20 10.78 -8.75 5.79
N CYS A 21 10.81 -7.55 5.21
CA CYS A 21 9.62 -6.76 4.91
C CYS A 21 9.66 -6.26 3.46
N ILE A 22 8.52 -6.34 2.76
CA ILE A 22 8.35 -5.74 1.42
C ILE A 22 7.44 -4.51 1.55
N ASP A 23 7.94 -3.35 1.09
CA ASP A 23 7.13 -2.15 0.89
C ASP A 23 6.76 -2.01 -0.59
N THR A 24 5.45 -2.01 -0.90
CA THR A 24 4.98 -2.15 -2.28
C THR A 24 3.64 -1.47 -2.55
N ALA A 25 3.50 -0.95 -3.76
CA ALA A 25 2.22 -0.50 -4.32
C ALA A 25 1.41 -1.63 -4.98
N GLY A 26 1.94 -2.87 -5.03
CA GLY A 26 1.23 -4.05 -5.55
C GLY A 26 0.99 -4.10 -7.07
N ASN A 27 1.20 -2.99 -7.79
CA ASN A 27 0.86 -2.85 -9.22
C ASN A 27 1.36 -3.94 -10.18
N PRO A 28 2.50 -4.63 -9.96
CA PRO A 28 2.91 -5.73 -10.86
C PRO A 28 2.21 -7.06 -10.62
N PHE A 29 1.35 -7.17 -9.60
CA PHE A 29 0.74 -8.45 -9.23
C PHE A 29 -0.14 -8.99 -10.36
N THR A 30 0.04 -10.27 -10.64
CA THR A 30 -0.80 -11.09 -11.51
C THR A 30 -0.76 -12.53 -11.00
N ARG A 31 -1.83 -13.28 -11.25
CA ARG A 31 -1.87 -14.73 -11.00
C ARG A 31 -1.32 -15.55 -12.18
N GLU A 32 -0.81 -14.89 -13.21
CA GLU A 32 -0.22 -15.51 -14.39
C GLU A 32 1.25 -15.91 -14.19
N GLU A 33 1.65 -16.99 -14.87
CA GLU A 33 3.03 -17.43 -14.90
C GLU A 33 3.87 -16.64 -15.92
N PRO A 34 5.19 -16.45 -15.69
CA PRO A 34 5.99 -17.03 -14.61
C PRO A 34 6.02 -16.18 -13.33
N PHE A 35 5.19 -15.15 -13.23
CA PHE A 35 5.22 -14.23 -12.09
C PHE A 35 4.67 -14.88 -10.83
N PHE A 36 3.52 -15.55 -10.94
CA PHE A 36 2.79 -16.01 -9.77
C PHE A 36 3.57 -17.05 -8.96
N SER A 37 4.12 -18.10 -9.59
CA SER A 37 4.97 -19.07 -8.89
C SER A 37 6.16 -18.43 -8.15
N LYS A 38 6.82 -17.44 -8.77
CA LYS A 38 7.90 -16.70 -8.13
C LYS A 38 7.41 -15.83 -6.97
N PHE A 39 6.23 -15.22 -7.10
CA PHE A 39 5.60 -14.45 -6.03
C PHE A 39 5.24 -15.34 -4.84
N GLN A 40 4.66 -16.52 -5.09
CA GLN A 40 4.37 -17.51 -4.05
C GLN A 40 5.64 -17.93 -3.30
N GLU A 41 6.74 -18.17 -4.02
CA GLU A 41 8.02 -18.48 -3.41
C GLU A 41 8.54 -17.31 -2.55
N LEU A 42 8.45 -16.07 -3.04
CA LEU A 42 8.90 -14.89 -2.29
C LEU A 42 8.12 -14.72 -0.99
N MET A 43 6.83 -15.06 -0.98
CA MET A 43 6.02 -15.00 0.23
C MET A 43 6.46 -15.98 1.32
N LYS A 44 7.16 -17.08 0.98
CA LYS A 44 7.73 -17.99 2.00
C LYS A 44 8.86 -17.34 2.79
N TYR A 45 9.56 -16.38 2.18
CA TYR A 45 10.68 -15.67 2.77
C TYR A 45 10.35 -14.24 3.17
N THR A 46 9.08 -13.83 3.12
CA THR A 46 8.62 -12.49 3.53
C THR A 46 7.80 -12.61 4.81
N ASP A 47 8.14 -11.85 5.85
CA ASP A 47 7.40 -11.85 7.12
C ASP A 47 6.19 -10.93 7.06
N LEU A 48 6.40 -9.72 6.53
CA LEU A 48 5.43 -8.64 6.54
C LEU A 48 5.44 -7.92 5.18
N LEU A 49 4.25 -7.55 4.71
CA LEU A 49 4.11 -6.60 3.61
C LEU A 49 3.53 -5.28 4.12
N LEU A 50 4.15 -4.18 3.70
CA LEU A 50 3.55 -2.86 3.72
C LEU A 50 2.90 -2.65 2.34
N LEU A 51 1.57 -2.71 2.29
CA LEU A 51 0.81 -2.62 1.05
C LEU A 51 0.11 -1.27 0.97
N ASP A 52 0.47 -0.47 -0.03
CA ASP A 52 -0.24 0.77 -0.32
C ASP A 52 -1.58 0.49 -1.00
N LEU A 53 -2.68 0.93 -0.39
CA LEU A 53 -3.98 1.06 -1.04
C LEU A 53 -4.29 2.54 -1.21
N LYS A 54 -3.96 3.07 -2.38
CA LYS A 54 -3.92 4.52 -2.65
C LYS A 54 -5.31 5.13 -2.81
N GLU A 55 -6.20 4.39 -3.45
CA GLU A 55 -7.58 4.80 -3.73
C GLU A 55 -8.39 3.55 -4.10
N ILE A 56 -9.58 3.40 -3.51
CA ILE A 56 -10.46 2.25 -3.74
C ILE A 56 -11.33 2.45 -4.98
N ASN A 57 -11.63 3.70 -5.33
CA ASN A 57 -12.33 4.03 -6.57
C ASN A 57 -11.37 3.89 -7.77
N PRO A 58 -11.67 3.01 -8.74
CA PRO A 58 -10.74 2.73 -9.85
C PRO A 58 -10.50 3.94 -10.76
N GLU A 59 -11.50 4.81 -10.95
CA GLU A 59 -11.34 6.02 -11.77
C GLU A 59 -10.43 7.04 -11.08
N ARG A 60 -10.66 7.30 -9.79
CA ARG A 60 -9.80 8.20 -9.00
C ARG A 60 -8.38 7.62 -8.84
N HIS A 61 -8.26 6.31 -8.63
CA HIS A 61 -6.96 5.63 -8.60
C HIS A 61 -6.18 5.81 -9.91
N LYS A 62 -6.86 5.64 -11.05
CA LYS A 62 -6.26 5.87 -12.36
C LYS A 62 -5.87 7.32 -12.58
N ASN A 63 -6.68 8.27 -12.11
CA ASN A 63 -6.36 9.70 -12.20
C ASN A 63 -5.09 10.06 -11.43
N ILE A 64 -4.86 9.47 -10.25
CA ILE A 64 -3.69 9.80 -9.42
C ILE A 64 -2.44 8.96 -9.74
N THR A 65 -2.60 7.73 -10.23
CA THR A 65 -1.47 6.81 -10.46
C THR A 65 -1.17 6.52 -11.94
N GLY A 66 -2.14 6.74 -12.83
CA GLY A 66 -2.11 6.27 -14.21
C GLY A 66 -2.56 4.82 -14.42
N PHE A 67 -2.83 4.05 -13.36
CA PHE A 67 -3.16 2.62 -13.41
C PHE A 67 -4.49 2.31 -12.71
N ASP A 68 -5.13 1.21 -13.11
CA ASP A 68 -6.25 0.62 -12.37
C ASP A 68 -5.76 0.03 -11.02
N ASN A 69 -6.68 -0.28 -10.12
CA ASN A 69 -6.38 -0.89 -8.81
C ASN A 69 -6.81 -2.36 -8.69
N ALA A 70 -7.50 -2.93 -9.68
CA ALA A 70 -8.08 -4.27 -9.57
C ALA A 70 -7.05 -5.35 -9.18
N ASN A 71 -5.86 -5.31 -9.76
CA ASN A 71 -4.81 -6.28 -9.47
C ASN A 71 -4.15 -6.06 -8.09
N ILE A 72 -4.15 -4.83 -7.58
CA ILE A 72 -3.68 -4.50 -6.23
C ILE A 72 -4.68 -5.05 -5.20
N LEU A 73 -5.99 -4.92 -5.48
CA LEU A 73 -7.05 -5.51 -4.64
C LEU A 73 -7.03 -7.05 -4.69
N ASP A 74 -6.74 -7.66 -5.86
CA ASP A 74 -6.53 -9.11 -5.98
C ASP A 74 -5.29 -9.55 -5.19
N MET A 75 -4.20 -8.79 -5.22
CA MET A 75 -3.02 -9.07 -4.38
C MET A 75 -3.38 -9.08 -2.90
N ALA A 76 -4.14 -8.09 -2.42
CA ALA A 76 -4.55 -8.03 -1.01
C ALA A 76 -5.42 -9.23 -0.62
N GLN A 77 -6.35 -9.64 -1.50
CA GLN A 77 -7.17 -10.83 -1.31
C GLN A 77 -6.33 -12.10 -1.28
N TYR A 78 -5.41 -12.26 -2.23
CA TYR A 78 -4.49 -13.40 -2.26
C TYR A 78 -3.64 -13.50 -0.99
N LEU A 79 -3.07 -12.38 -0.52
CA LEU A 79 -2.31 -12.34 0.73
C LEU A 79 -3.18 -12.74 1.94
N SER A 80 -4.45 -12.33 1.94
CA SER A 80 -5.43 -12.75 2.94
C SER A 80 -5.76 -14.25 2.86
N GLU A 81 -5.89 -14.81 1.66
CA GLU A 81 -6.12 -16.25 1.44
C GLU A 81 -5.01 -17.11 2.06
N ILE A 82 -3.75 -16.68 1.90
CA ILE A 82 -2.58 -17.40 2.44
C ILE A 82 -2.20 -16.98 3.86
N GLY A 83 -2.96 -16.07 4.49
CA GLY A 83 -2.71 -15.59 5.85
C GLY A 83 -1.39 -14.84 6.04
N LYS A 84 -0.87 -14.18 5.00
CA LYS A 84 0.41 -13.45 5.06
C LYS A 84 0.22 -12.11 5.80
N PRO A 85 0.95 -11.79 6.89
CA PRO A 85 0.83 -10.51 7.57
C PRO A 85 0.95 -9.30 6.66
N VAL A 86 0.02 -8.35 6.79
CA VAL A 86 -0.01 -7.11 6.01
C VAL A 86 -0.29 -5.91 6.91
N TRP A 87 0.45 -4.83 6.67
CA TRP A 87 0.07 -3.47 7.07
C TRP A 87 -0.44 -2.74 5.84
N ILE A 88 -1.67 -2.24 5.92
CA ILE A 88 -2.25 -1.41 4.86
C ILE A 88 -1.84 0.03 5.10
N ARG A 89 -1.35 0.69 4.05
CA ARG A 89 -0.93 2.09 4.08
C ARG A 89 -1.77 2.89 3.10
N HIS A 90 -2.26 4.02 3.56
CA HIS A 90 -3.07 4.92 2.75
C HIS A 90 -2.49 6.33 2.82
N VAL A 91 -1.95 6.81 1.70
CA VAL A 91 -1.45 8.18 1.59
C VAL A 91 -2.64 9.12 1.43
N LEU A 92 -2.83 10.01 2.40
CA LEU A 92 -3.93 10.96 2.47
C LEU A 92 -3.51 12.27 1.79
N VAL A 93 -4.00 12.50 0.58
CA VAL A 93 -3.74 13.68 -0.23
C VAL A 93 -5.05 14.45 -0.39
N PRO A 94 -5.12 15.72 0.06
CA PRO A 94 -6.31 16.55 -0.10
C PRO A 94 -6.81 16.61 -1.55
N ASP A 95 -8.12 16.47 -1.71
CA ASP A 95 -8.86 16.52 -2.97
C ASP A 95 -8.47 15.41 -3.99
N LEU A 96 -7.73 14.39 -3.54
CA LEU A 96 -7.21 13.33 -4.40
C LEU A 96 -7.41 11.92 -3.84
N SER A 97 -7.20 11.72 -2.54
CA SER A 97 -7.40 10.42 -1.88
C SER A 97 -8.04 10.55 -0.49
N ASP A 98 -8.50 11.75 -0.11
CA ASP A 98 -9.08 12.00 1.20
C ASP A 98 -10.62 12.03 1.21
N PHE A 99 -11.27 11.54 0.15
CA PHE A 99 -12.71 11.51 0.03
C PHE A 99 -13.36 10.57 1.04
N ASP A 100 -14.28 11.10 1.84
CA ASP A 100 -14.94 10.37 2.92
C ASP A 100 -15.62 9.07 2.44
N GLU A 101 -16.31 9.11 1.30
CA GLU A 101 -16.99 7.95 0.73
C GLU A 101 -16.03 6.83 0.29
N ASP A 102 -14.81 7.19 -0.11
CA ASP A 102 -13.82 6.23 -0.57
C ASP A 102 -12.99 5.69 0.61
N LEU A 103 -12.75 6.50 1.64
CA LEU A 103 -12.21 6.00 2.91
C LEU A 103 -13.15 4.97 3.55
N ASP A 104 -14.46 5.21 3.53
CA ASP A 104 -15.44 4.25 4.05
C ASP A 104 -15.42 2.93 3.25
N LYS A 105 -15.44 3.00 1.92
CA LYS A 105 -15.36 1.81 1.05
C LYS A 105 -14.03 1.07 1.22
N LEU A 106 -12.92 1.80 1.36
CA LEU A 106 -11.61 1.22 1.61
C LEU A 106 -11.62 0.46 2.94
N ASN A 107 -12.20 1.03 3.99
CA ASN A 107 -12.36 0.35 5.28
C ASN A 107 -13.24 -0.91 5.15
N GLU A 108 -14.35 -0.86 4.42
CA GLU A 108 -15.18 -2.04 4.16
C GLU A 108 -14.41 -3.14 3.43
N PHE A 109 -13.59 -2.79 2.43
CA PHE A 109 -12.69 -3.73 1.77
C PHE A 109 -11.68 -4.33 2.76
N ILE A 110 -10.98 -3.50 3.55
CA ILE A 110 -9.98 -3.96 4.53
C ILE A 110 -10.61 -4.93 5.55
N LYS A 111 -11.86 -4.70 5.98
CA LYS A 111 -12.57 -5.62 6.91
C LYS A 111 -12.80 -7.02 6.34
N THR A 112 -12.80 -7.19 5.02
CA THR A 112 -12.88 -8.52 4.39
C THR A 112 -11.59 -9.32 4.52
N LEU A 113 -10.46 -8.64 4.75
CA LEU A 113 -9.13 -9.24 4.84
C LEU A 113 -8.86 -9.76 6.25
N LYS A 114 -8.35 -10.99 6.36
CA LYS A 114 -8.15 -11.68 7.64
C LYS A 114 -6.76 -11.51 8.23
N ASN A 115 -5.83 -10.98 7.45
CA ASN A 115 -4.39 -10.92 7.68
C ASN A 115 -3.85 -9.51 7.96
N VAL A 116 -4.73 -8.50 8.04
CA VAL A 116 -4.33 -7.11 8.28
C VAL A 116 -4.04 -6.90 9.77
N GLU A 117 -2.78 -6.61 10.07
CA GLU A 117 -2.29 -6.34 11.44
C GLU A 117 -2.26 -4.83 11.77
N LYS A 118 -2.21 -3.97 10.74
CA LYS A 118 -2.18 -2.53 10.95
C LYS A 118 -2.75 -1.79 9.74
N VAL A 119 -3.37 -0.64 10.01
CA VAL A 119 -3.73 0.35 8.99
C VAL A 119 -3.06 1.66 9.38
N GLU A 120 -2.35 2.27 8.43
CA GLU A 120 -1.64 3.55 8.60
C GLU A 120 -2.19 4.60 7.62
N VAL A 121 -2.60 5.74 8.16
CA VAL A 121 -2.86 6.96 7.37
C VAL A 121 -1.57 7.75 7.30
N LEU A 122 -1.10 8.04 6.10
CA LEU A 122 0.13 8.78 5.84
C LEU A 122 -0.21 10.16 5.25
N PRO A 123 -0.12 11.24 6.02
CA PRO A 123 -0.36 12.59 5.52
C PRO A 123 0.62 12.95 4.39
N TYR A 124 0.10 13.50 3.29
CA TYR A 124 0.92 14.05 2.22
C TYR A 124 1.87 15.16 2.74
N HIS A 125 3.07 15.20 2.17
CA HIS A 125 4.08 16.21 2.43
C HIS A 125 4.84 16.60 1.15
N THR A 126 5.36 17.82 1.10
CA THR A 126 6.06 18.37 -0.09
C THR A 126 7.56 18.03 -0.16
N LEU A 127 8.07 17.15 0.70
CA LEU A 127 9.51 16.82 0.82
C LEU A 127 10.18 16.38 -0.49
N GLY A 128 9.41 15.88 -1.47
CA GLY A 128 9.93 15.42 -2.76
C GLY A 128 10.03 16.48 -3.85
N LYS A 129 9.49 17.69 -3.64
CA LYS A 129 9.36 18.73 -4.69
C LYS A 129 10.70 19.07 -5.37
N PHE A 130 11.77 19.19 -4.59
CA PHE A 130 13.11 19.51 -5.10
C PHE A 130 13.63 18.50 -6.15
N LYS A 131 13.19 17.23 -6.10
CA LYS A 131 13.59 16.22 -7.09
C LYS A 131 12.97 16.50 -8.46
N TRP A 132 11.73 16.99 -8.50
CA TRP A 132 11.04 17.37 -9.73
C TRP A 132 11.72 18.58 -10.37
N GLU A 133 12.03 19.58 -9.55
CA GLU A 133 12.77 20.79 -9.95
C GLU A 133 14.13 20.43 -10.57
N ASN A 134 14.90 19.56 -9.90
CA ASN A 134 16.22 19.11 -10.39
C ASN A 134 16.15 18.31 -11.70
N LEU A 135 15.03 17.63 -11.96
CA LEU A 135 14.80 16.88 -13.20
C LEU A 135 14.18 17.75 -14.31
N GLY A 136 13.86 19.01 -14.02
CA GLY A 136 13.15 19.89 -14.96
C GLY A 136 11.72 19.44 -15.28
N ILE A 137 11.11 18.64 -14.40
CA ILE A 137 9.75 18.12 -14.56
C ILE A 137 8.80 19.00 -13.74
N LYS A 138 7.71 19.47 -14.35
CA LYS A 138 6.69 20.24 -13.63
C LYS A 138 6.09 19.41 -12.51
N TYR A 139 6.10 19.93 -11.29
CA TYR A 139 5.44 19.30 -10.16
C TYR A 139 3.93 19.51 -10.25
N THR A 140 3.16 18.42 -10.16
CA THR A 140 1.70 18.46 -10.41
C THR A 140 0.88 18.76 -9.15
N LEU A 141 1.52 18.76 -7.98
CA LEU A 141 0.89 19.02 -6.67
C LEU A 141 1.39 20.33 -6.03
N GLU A 142 1.75 21.33 -6.84
CA GLU A 142 2.31 22.60 -6.36
C GLU A 142 1.36 23.36 -5.42
N ASP A 143 0.06 23.28 -5.68
CA ASP A 143 -0.98 23.98 -4.92
C ASP A 143 -1.60 23.09 -3.81
N THR A 144 -1.17 21.83 -3.70
CA THR A 144 -1.68 20.91 -2.69
C THR A 144 -0.95 21.13 -1.37
N ASN A 145 -1.69 21.53 -0.34
CA ASN A 145 -1.17 21.63 1.02
C ASN A 145 -1.25 20.27 1.74
N PRO A 146 -0.40 20.00 2.76
CA PRO A 146 -0.60 18.88 3.67
C PRO A 146 -2.02 18.91 4.29
N PRO A 147 -2.65 17.74 4.54
CA PRO A 147 -3.96 17.69 5.17
C PRO A 147 -3.91 18.29 6.59
N SER A 148 -5.00 18.92 7.01
CA SER A 148 -5.12 19.45 8.37
C SER A 148 -5.13 18.33 9.42
N ALA A 149 -4.79 18.66 10.67
CA ALA A 149 -4.85 17.69 11.77
C ALA A 149 -6.27 17.08 11.94
N GLU A 150 -7.32 17.89 11.72
CA GLU A 150 -8.71 17.43 11.73
C GLU A 150 -9.00 16.44 10.59
N ARG A 151 -8.49 16.70 9.38
CA ARG A 151 -8.64 15.79 8.23
C ARG A 151 -7.93 14.46 8.48
N ILE A 152 -6.74 14.50 9.08
CA ILE A 152 -5.98 13.30 9.46
C ILE A 152 -6.74 12.49 10.52
N ASP A 153 -7.27 13.14 11.56
CA ASP A 153 -8.07 12.47 12.60
C ASP A 153 -9.35 11.84 12.03
N ASN A 154 -10.04 12.56 11.12
CA ASN A 154 -11.21 12.02 10.42
C ASN A 154 -10.86 10.75 9.62
N ALA A 155 -9.79 10.79 8.81
CA ALA A 155 -9.37 9.64 8.02
C ALA A 155 -8.97 8.44 8.89
N ASN A 156 -8.26 8.68 10.00
CA ASN A 156 -7.92 7.62 10.96
C ASN A 156 -9.18 6.97 11.56
N LYS A 157 -10.19 7.77 11.92
CA LYS A 157 -11.46 7.25 12.44
C LYS A 157 -12.20 6.41 11.40
N ARG A 158 -12.31 6.88 10.16
CA ARG A 158 -12.99 6.17 9.06
C ARG A 158 -12.30 4.85 8.72
N LEU A 159 -10.98 4.86 8.60
CA LEU A 159 -10.19 3.65 8.33
C LEU A 159 -9.96 2.76 9.57
N CYS A 160 -10.49 3.15 10.73
CA CYS A 160 -10.23 2.46 12.00
C CYS A 160 -8.73 2.24 12.26
N ALA A 161 -7.89 3.19 11.81
CA ALA A 161 -6.44 3.15 11.99
C ALA A 161 -6.13 3.06 13.49
N GLY A 162 -5.27 2.12 13.86
CA GLY A 162 -4.95 1.80 15.26
C GLY A 162 -5.78 0.71 15.93
N LYS A 163 -6.98 0.34 15.44
CA LYS A 163 -7.73 -0.82 15.99
C LYS A 163 -7.12 -2.17 15.59
N TYR A 164 -6.48 -2.22 14.43
CA TYR A 164 -5.84 -3.43 13.91
C TYR A 164 -4.59 -3.83 14.73
N ALA A 165 -3.96 -2.88 15.43
CA ALA A 165 -2.81 -3.10 16.29
C ALA A 165 -3.11 -3.95 17.55
N CYS A 166 -4.38 -4.30 17.79
CA CYS A 166 -4.85 -5.00 19.00
C CYS A 166 -5.47 -6.38 18.71
N LYS A 167 -4.94 -7.13 17.75
CA LYS A 167 -5.17 -8.58 17.66
C LYS A 167 -3.92 -9.31 18.15
N GLY A 168 -3.77 -9.36 19.47
CA GLY A 168 -2.89 -10.27 20.21
C GLY A 168 -3.72 -11.08 21.19
#